data_AF-A0A496LJM0-F1
#
_entry.id   AF-A0A496LJM0-F1
#
_cell.length_a   1.000
_cell.length_b   1.000
_cell.length_c   1.000
_cell.angle_alpha   90.00
_cell.angle_beta   90.00
_cell.angle_gamma   90.00
#
_symmetry.space_group_name_H-M   'P 1'
#
loop_
_entity.id
_entity.type
_entity.pdbx_description
1 polymer ?
#
loop_
_entity_poly.entity_id
_entity_poly.type
_entity_poly.pdbx_seq_one_letter_code
_entity_poly.pdbx_strand_id
1 'polypeptide(L)'
;MISHITLGKSGLPQYLETGSKKESDLARDDKDTRIAISGSIDALKDSIEWLNKNKNWKNSYYHATLSFSFEEWDRIKDDPAKLDEIVKRYLELNFPWHELGEICFHAEAHVPKILWEKFHSRGNELDEVYEEGEMVERLPHIHIGVSMQNLRFATQVSSVASVYIGRTSKGKTAEIFKQTCDEIINHEFGFSNAVVSRKGKSVKRNSCEANMATWQKFVEASRKKSKGREIMKDTIEEIEVSKPKIFKGEVEAIKMEAKEFWATYQKKAKSVAKNLLKVYNPDETDKKIDAKYIAALKELDASVMIDHIREQFGIPKDKIRKHESENKIEINQGAKWKKLSLTDFFIKFMGLNTDETVRQLEYTLS
;
A
#
# COMPACT_ATOMS: atom_id res chain seq x y z
N MET A 1 -18.38 2.08 -7.61
CA MET A 1 -17.22 1.15 -7.56
C MET A 1 -17.63 -0.34 -7.56
N ILE A 2 -16.97 -1.17 -8.38
CA ILE A 2 -17.11 -2.65 -8.39
C ILE A 2 -15.78 -3.32 -8.08
N SER A 3 -15.78 -4.35 -7.22
CA SER A 3 -14.59 -5.17 -7.01
C SER A 3 -14.52 -6.35 -7.98
N HIS A 4 -13.33 -6.76 -8.39
CA HIS A 4 -13.08 -8.04 -9.06
C HIS A 4 -12.00 -8.80 -8.30
N ILE A 5 -12.23 -10.09 -8.06
CA ILE A 5 -11.40 -10.89 -7.15
C ILE A 5 -10.78 -12.06 -7.89
N THR A 6 -9.48 -12.25 -7.70
CA THR A 6 -8.71 -13.40 -8.21
C THR A 6 -7.82 -13.97 -7.11
N LEU A 7 -7.51 -15.26 -7.19
CA LEU A 7 -6.50 -15.89 -6.34
C LEU A 7 -5.35 -16.37 -7.22
N GLY A 8 -4.14 -16.36 -6.69
CA GLY A 8 -3.00 -16.88 -7.42
C GLY A 8 -1.88 -17.39 -6.53
N LYS A 9 -0.91 -18.04 -7.16
CA LYS A 9 0.24 -18.67 -6.49
C LYS A 9 1.50 -17.81 -6.56
N SER A 10 1.78 -17.19 -7.70
CA SER A 10 2.95 -16.33 -7.93
C SER A 10 2.65 -15.20 -8.93
N GLY A 11 3.60 -14.28 -9.12
CA GLY A 11 3.58 -13.30 -10.20
C GLY A 11 2.84 -11.99 -9.93
N LEU A 12 2.11 -11.85 -8.81
CA LEU A 12 1.40 -10.61 -8.50
C LEU A 12 2.34 -9.42 -8.31
N PRO A 13 3.41 -9.49 -7.49
CA PRO A 13 4.34 -8.37 -7.33
C PRO A 13 4.99 -7.97 -8.67
N GLN A 14 5.43 -8.96 -9.45
CA GLN A 14 6.01 -8.71 -10.78
C GLN A 14 4.99 -8.07 -11.73
N TYR A 15 3.71 -8.46 -11.66
CA TYR A 15 2.62 -7.87 -12.44
C TYR A 15 2.33 -6.42 -12.05
N LEU A 16 2.37 -6.11 -10.74
CA LEU A 16 2.19 -4.75 -10.24
C LEU A 16 3.40 -3.87 -10.56
N GLU A 17 4.63 -4.40 -10.47
CA GLU A 17 5.90 -3.69 -10.72
C GLU A 17 6.21 -3.47 -12.21
N THR A 18 6.04 -4.49 -13.04
CA THR A 18 6.53 -4.49 -14.44
C THR A 18 5.42 -4.45 -15.48
N GLY A 19 4.19 -4.78 -15.09
CA GLY A 19 3.04 -4.75 -15.99
C GLY A 19 3.05 -5.75 -17.15
N SER A 20 4.01 -6.67 -17.19
CA SER A 20 4.12 -7.65 -18.26
C SER A 20 3.02 -8.71 -18.16
N LYS A 21 1.90 -8.48 -18.85
CA LYS A 21 1.08 -9.57 -19.39
C LYS A 21 1.66 -9.98 -20.73
N LYS A 22 1.70 -11.29 -20.99
CA LYS A 22 2.17 -11.91 -22.26
C LYS A 22 1.42 -11.43 -23.53
N GLU A 23 0.37 -10.63 -23.38
CA GLU A 23 -0.64 -10.31 -24.40
C GLU A 23 -0.81 -8.80 -24.62
N SER A 24 0.12 -7.96 -24.14
CA SER A 24 0.02 -6.49 -24.26
C SER A 24 1.20 -5.94 -25.06
N ASP A 25 0.92 -5.22 -26.15
CA ASP A 25 1.92 -4.56 -27.01
C ASP A 25 2.63 -3.37 -26.34
N LEU A 26 2.14 -2.91 -25.17
CA LEU A 26 2.71 -1.80 -24.39
C LEU A 26 2.89 -2.20 -22.91
N ALA A 27 3.95 -1.70 -22.28
CA ALA A 27 4.22 -1.88 -20.85
C ALA A 27 3.24 -1.05 -20.00
N ARG A 28 2.92 -1.47 -18.77
CA ARG A 28 1.96 -0.73 -17.91
C ARG A 28 2.38 0.70 -17.62
N ASP A 29 3.67 0.99 -17.57
CA ASP A 29 4.18 2.35 -17.34
C ASP A 29 3.76 3.32 -18.45
N ASP A 30 3.51 2.82 -19.65
CA ASP A 30 3.02 3.60 -20.77
C ASP A 30 1.49 3.75 -20.75
N LYS A 31 0.79 2.80 -20.12
CA LYS A 31 -0.67 2.74 -20.07
C LYS A 31 -1.29 3.46 -18.87
N ASP A 32 -0.64 3.43 -17.71
CA ASP A 32 -1.19 3.90 -16.44
C ASP A 32 -0.20 4.77 -15.66
N THR A 33 -0.72 5.76 -14.95
CA THR A 33 -0.03 6.40 -13.83
C THR A 33 -0.30 5.58 -12.56
N ARG A 34 0.76 5.13 -11.89
CA ARG A 34 0.68 4.32 -10.67
C ARG A 34 0.85 5.20 -9.43
N ILE A 35 -0.03 5.03 -8.46
CA ILE A 35 -0.01 5.77 -7.19
C ILE A 35 -0.07 4.74 -6.06
N ALA A 36 0.99 4.66 -5.25
CA ALA A 36 0.98 3.80 -4.06
C ALA A 36 0.02 4.38 -3.02
N ILE A 37 -0.82 3.53 -2.43
CA ILE A 37 -1.82 3.95 -1.43
C ILE A 37 -1.42 3.46 -0.04
N SER A 38 -1.22 2.15 0.13
CA SER A 38 -1.06 1.56 1.47
C SER A 38 -0.37 0.19 1.41
N GLY A 39 0.22 -0.23 2.53
CA GLY A 39 0.95 -1.49 2.61
C GLY A 39 2.33 -1.45 1.94
N SER A 40 2.90 -2.63 1.67
CA SER A 40 4.26 -2.77 1.12
C SER A 40 4.35 -3.86 0.06
N ILE A 41 4.69 -3.46 -1.17
CA ILE A 41 4.95 -4.38 -2.29
C ILE A 41 6.08 -5.37 -1.98
N ASP A 42 7.14 -4.91 -1.32
CA ASP A 42 8.29 -5.74 -0.93
C ASP A 42 7.88 -6.79 0.10
N ALA A 43 7.17 -6.40 1.16
CA ALA A 43 6.70 -7.33 2.18
C ALA A 43 5.72 -8.37 1.60
N LEU A 44 4.82 -7.92 0.71
CA LEU A 44 3.90 -8.81 0.00
C LEU A 44 4.67 -9.82 -0.86
N LYS A 45 5.70 -9.38 -1.57
CA LYS A 45 6.55 -10.22 -2.41
C LYS A 45 7.30 -11.27 -1.57
N ASP A 46 8.01 -10.84 -0.54
CA ASP A 46 8.76 -11.71 0.36
C ASP A 46 7.85 -12.78 0.99
N SER A 47 6.64 -12.37 1.41
CA SER A 47 5.63 -13.27 1.98
C SER A 47 5.15 -14.31 0.95
N ILE A 48 4.81 -13.90 -0.27
CA ILE A 48 4.38 -14.81 -1.34
C ILE A 48 5.50 -15.81 -1.70
N GLU A 49 6.74 -15.33 -1.82
CA GLU A 49 7.91 -16.17 -2.11
C GLU A 49 8.14 -17.19 -0.98
N TRP A 50 8.05 -16.75 0.28
CA TRP A 50 8.15 -17.64 1.44
C TRP A 50 7.05 -18.71 1.45
N LEU A 51 5.80 -18.35 1.18
CA LEU A 51 4.68 -19.30 1.10
C LEU A 51 4.89 -20.35 0.02
N ASN A 52 5.35 -19.92 -1.15
CA ASN A 52 5.64 -20.81 -2.28
C ASN A 52 6.75 -21.79 -1.94
N LYS A 53 7.79 -21.34 -1.23
CA LYS A 53 8.92 -22.17 -0.82
C LYS A 53 8.59 -23.13 0.33
N ASN A 54 7.80 -22.68 1.32
CA ASN A 54 7.69 -23.37 2.63
C ASN A 54 6.33 -24.01 2.91
N LYS A 55 5.25 -23.57 2.26
CA LYS A 55 3.89 -24.02 2.58
C LYS A 55 3.20 -24.76 1.43
N ASN A 56 3.63 -24.50 0.19
CA ASN A 56 3.09 -25.11 -1.05
C ASN A 56 1.55 -25.11 -1.11
N TRP A 57 0.93 -24.02 -0.67
CA TRP A 57 -0.52 -23.87 -0.75
C TRP A 57 -0.97 -23.75 -2.22
N LYS A 58 -2.26 -24.04 -2.46
CA LYS A 58 -2.86 -23.89 -3.79
C LYS A 58 -2.72 -22.46 -4.31
N ASN A 59 -2.96 -21.50 -3.43
CA ASN A 59 -2.82 -20.08 -3.68
C ASN A 59 -1.97 -19.48 -2.54
N SER A 60 -1.20 -18.45 -2.87
CA SER A 60 -0.33 -17.73 -1.95
C SER A 60 -0.79 -16.28 -1.76
N TYR A 61 -1.64 -15.76 -2.66
CA TYR A 61 -2.23 -14.45 -2.52
C TYR A 61 -3.69 -14.39 -2.96
N TYR A 62 -4.37 -13.40 -2.41
CA TYR A 62 -5.63 -12.85 -2.86
C TYR A 62 -5.35 -11.52 -3.58
N HIS A 63 -6.03 -11.28 -4.69
CA HIS A 63 -5.90 -10.05 -5.45
C HIS A 63 -7.29 -9.50 -5.76
N ALA A 64 -7.51 -8.23 -5.42
CA ALA A 64 -8.70 -7.49 -5.78
C ALA A 64 -8.37 -6.28 -6.67
N THR A 65 -9.31 -5.95 -7.54
CA THR A 65 -9.30 -4.71 -8.31
C THR A 65 -10.60 -3.96 -8.05
N LEU A 66 -10.51 -2.75 -7.49
CA LEU A 66 -11.65 -1.85 -7.29
C LEU A 66 -11.71 -0.90 -8.48
N SER A 67 -12.75 -0.99 -9.30
CA SER A 67 -12.89 -0.13 -10.49
C SER A 67 -13.83 1.04 -10.21
N PHE A 68 -13.44 2.24 -10.63
CA PHE A 68 -14.16 3.49 -10.41
C PHE A 68 -14.52 4.13 -11.75
N SER A 69 -15.69 4.76 -11.84
CA SER A 69 -15.94 5.74 -12.90
C SER A 69 -15.00 6.94 -12.75
N PHE A 70 -14.78 7.69 -13.84
CA PHE A 70 -13.98 8.92 -13.77
C PHE A 70 -14.54 9.94 -12.79
N GLU A 71 -15.87 10.07 -12.71
CA GLU A 71 -16.51 10.98 -11.76
C GLU A 71 -16.29 10.58 -10.30
N GLU A 72 -16.37 9.27 -9.98
CA GLU A 72 -16.05 8.77 -8.65
C GLU A 72 -14.57 8.98 -8.32
N TRP A 73 -13.69 8.71 -9.29
CA TRP A 73 -12.25 8.86 -9.13
C TRP A 73 -11.86 10.31 -8.88
N ASP A 74 -12.41 11.27 -9.63
CA ASP A 74 -12.13 12.70 -9.50
C ASP A 74 -12.44 13.23 -8.10
N ARG A 75 -13.47 12.68 -7.43
CA ARG A 75 -13.86 13.05 -6.05
C ARG A 75 -12.93 12.54 -4.96
N ILE A 76 -12.05 11.57 -5.25
CA ILE A 76 -11.21 10.89 -4.24
C ILE A 76 -9.71 10.90 -4.56
N LYS A 77 -9.33 11.15 -5.82
CA LYS A 77 -7.95 10.98 -6.30
C LYS A 77 -6.92 11.88 -5.60
N ASP A 78 -7.34 13.05 -5.11
CA ASP A 78 -6.46 14.04 -4.48
C ASP A 78 -6.46 13.93 -2.94
N ASP A 79 -7.10 12.91 -2.37
CA ASP A 79 -7.15 12.65 -0.93
C ASP A 79 -6.53 11.28 -0.60
N PRO A 80 -5.22 11.22 -0.30
CA PRO A 80 -4.53 9.99 0.05
C PRO A 80 -5.12 9.30 1.30
N ALA A 81 -5.63 10.06 2.27
CA ALA A 81 -6.21 9.51 3.49
C ALA A 81 -7.52 8.77 3.18
N LYS A 82 -8.36 9.36 2.32
CA LYS A 82 -9.59 8.73 1.85
C LYS A 82 -9.34 7.50 0.99
N LEU A 83 -8.31 7.50 0.14
CA LEU A 83 -7.90 6.31 -0.62
C LEU A 83 -7.47 5.16 0.30
N ASP A 84 -6.69 5.47 1.35
CA ASP A 84 -6.28 4.49 2.36
C ASP A 84 -7.48 3.98 3.19
N GLU A 85 -8.42 4.86 3.54
CA GLU A 85 -9.67 4.50 4.22
C GLU A 85 -10.49 3.50 3.40
N ILE A 86 -10.67 3.74 2.10
CA ILE A 86 -11.37 2.83 1.18
C ILE A 86 -10.69 1.46 1.14
N VAL A 87 -9.36 1.42 1.06
CA VAL A 87 -8.59 0.16 1.04
C VAL A 87 -8.74 -0.60 2.35
N LYS A 88 -8.57 0.07 3.49
CA LYS A 88 -8.72 -0.54 4.82
C LYS A 88 -10.12 -1.07 5.03
N ARG A 89 -11.14 -0.28 4.66
CA ARG A 89 -12.54 -0.66 4.76
C ARG A 89 -12.86 -1.87 3.88
N TYR A 90 -12.29 -1.94 2.67
CA TYR A 90 -12.40 -3.12 1.82
C TYR A 90 -11.83 -4.37 2.48
N LEU A 91 -10.66 -4.27 3.09
CA LEU A 91 -10.00 -5.38 3.78
C LEU A 91 -10.82 -5.86 4.99
N GLU A 92 -11.30 -4.95 5.83
CA GLU A 92 -12.15 -5.29 6.98
C GLU A 92 -13.41 -6.05 6.56
N LEU A 93 -14.08 -5.55 5.51
CA LEU A 93 -15.32 -6.16 5.03
C LEU A 93 -15.05 -7.54 4.44
N ASN A 94 -13.98 -7.72 3.66
CA ASN A 94 -13.69 -8.96 2.95
C ASN A 94 -12.97 -10.02 3.80
N PHE A 95 -12.29 -9.61 4.86
CA PHE A 95 -11.54 -10.46 5.78
C PHE A 95 -12.03 -10.30 7.23
N PRO A 96 -13.35 -10.45 7.52
CA PRO A 96 -13.94 -10.11 8.81
C PRO A 96 -13.51 -11.02 9.97
N TRP A 97 -12.75 -12.08 9.67
CA TRP A 97 -12.16 -12.97 10.65
C TRP A 97 -10.77 -12.50 11.12
N HIS A 98 -10.16 -11.57 10.39
CA HIS A 98 -8.80 -11.09 10.59
C HIS A 98 -8.82 -9.61 10.95
N GLU A 99 -7.97 -9.23 11.89
CA GLU A 99 -7.63 -7.83 12.08
C GLU A 99 -6.62 -7.39 11.01
N LEU A 100 -6.58 -6.09 10.69
CA LEU A 100 -5.63 -5.56 9.70
C LEU A 100 -4.17 -5.90 10.05
N GLY A 101 -3.83 -5.93 11.35
CA GLY A 101 -2.50 -6.34 11.82
C GLY A 101 -2.15 -7.82 11.60
N GLU A 102 -3.09 -8.66 11.18
CA GLU A 102 -2.84 -10.04 10.75
C GLU A 102 -2.53 -10.16 9.26
N ILE A 103 -2.80 -9.11 8.49
CA ILE A 103 -2.86 -9.15 7.02
C ILE A 103 -1.64 -8.45 6.43
N CYS A 104 -0.83 -9.17 5.66
CA CYS A 104 0.21 -8.59 4.82
C CYS A 104 -0.38 -8.21 3.46
N PHE A 105 -0.34 -6.92 3.09
CA PHE A 105 -0.93 -6.44 1.85
C PHE A 105 -0.15 -5.28 1.20
N HIS A 106 -0.50 -4.99 -0.05
CA HIS A 106 -0.09 -3.80 -0.82
C HIS A 106 -1.26 -3.30 -1.66
N ALA A 107 -1.45 -1.99 -1.71
CA ALA A 107 -2.48 -1.35 -2.52
C ALA A 107 -1.91 -0.20 -3.35
N GLU A 108 -2.31 -0.15 -4.63
CA GLU A 108 -1.90 0.89 -5.57
C GLU A 108 -3.03 1.24 -6.55
N ALA A 109 -3.20 2.52 -6.86
CA ALA A 109 -4.09 2.98 -7.90
C ALA A 109 -3.41 3.03 -9.26
N HIS A 110 -4.15 2.66 -10.30
CA HIS A 110 -3.78 2.72 -11.70
C HIS A 110 -4.75 3.68 -12.38
N VAL A 111 -4.22 4.80 -12.85
CA VAL A 111 -4.98 5.84 -13.56
C VAL A 111 -4.61 5.78 -15.04
N PRO A 112 -5.54 5.42 -15.94
CA PRO A 112 -5.24 5.28 -17.35
C PRO A 112 -4.72 6.58 -17.98
N LYS A 113 -3.57 6.50 -18.65
CA LYS A 113 -3.04 7.53 -19.57
C LYS A 113 -3.69 7.41 -20.95
N ILE A 114 -4.02 6.17 -21.34
CA ILE A 114 -4.75 5.84 -22.56
C ILE A 114 -6.15 5.42 -22.15
N LEU A 115 -7.17 6.17 -22.56
CA LEU A 115 -8.56 5.94 -22.15
C LEU A 115 -9.24 4.80 -22.90
N TRP A 116 -8.75 4.44 -24.08
CA TRP A 116 -9.39 3.44 -24.94
C TRP A 116 -8.36 2.41 -25.41
N GLU A 117 -8.65 1.13 -25.25
CA GLU A 117 -7.81 0.06 -25.81
C GLU A 117 -8.65 -0.99 -26.53
N LYS A 118 -8.02 -1.70 -27.48
CA LYS A 118 -8.68 -2.83 -28.14
C LYS A 118 -8.90 -3.94 -27.13
N PHE A 119 -10.13 -4.44 -27.09
CA PHE A 119 -10.49 -5.63 -26.35
C PHE A 119 -9.82 -6.85 -27.01
N HIS A 120 -9.22 -7.68 -26.17
CA HIS A 120 -8.70 -8.98 -26.56
C HIS A 120 -9.43 -10.01 -25.72
N SER A 121 -10.05 -10.98 -26.40
CA SER A 121 -10.76 -12.11 -25.82
C SER A 121 -9.81 -12.89 -24.91
N ARG A 122 -10.30 -13.21 -23.72
CA ARG A 122 -9.51 -13.87 -22.66
C ARG A 122 -10.21 -15.13 -22.12
N GLY A 123 -11.20 -15.63 -22.85
CA GLY A 123 -12.01 -16.78 -22.48
C GLY A 123 -12.80 -16.55 -21.18
N ASN A 124 -13.23 -15.32 -20.92
CA ASN A 124 -13.95 -14.96 -19.70
C ASN A 124 -15.27 -14.25 -20.00
N GLU A 125 -15.98 -13.85 -18.95
CA GLU A 125 -17.33 -13.25 -19.06
C GLU A 125 -17.37 -11.95 -19.88
N LEU A 126 -16.24 -11.24 -20.04
CA LEU A 126 -16.15 -10.04 -20.88
C LEU A 126 -16.24 -10.38 -22.37
N ASP A 127 -15.91 -11.61 -22.77
CA ASP A 127 -16.05 -12.09 -24.14
C ASP A 127 -17.54 -12.23 -24.54
N GLU A 128 -18.47 -12.24 -23.56
CA GLU A 128 -19.91 -12.17 -23.82
C GLU A 128 -20.42 -10.72 -24.01
N VAL A 129 -19.59 -9.72 -23.70
CA VAL A 129 -19.96 -8.30 -23.67
C VAL A 129 -19.28 -7.52 -24.80
N TYR A 130 -18.02 -7.84 -25.10
CA TYR A 130 -17.21 -7.13 -26.07
C TYR A 130 -16.69 -8.06 -27.16
N GLU A 131 -16.57 -7.55 -28.38
CA GLU A 131 -16.01 -8.27 -29.52
C GLU A 131 -14.48 -8.07 -29.62
N GLU A 132 -13.76 -9.04 -30.19
CA GLU A 132 -12.31 -8.93 -30.43
C GLU A 132 -12.00 -7.68 -31.26
N GLY A 133 -11.11 -6.82 -30.75
CA GLY A 133 -10.74 -5.56 -31.40
C GLY A 133 -11.66 -4.37 -31.09
N GLU A 134 -12.76 -4.55 -30.36
CA GLU A 134 -13.64 -3.46 -29.92
C GLU A 134 -12.89 -2.50 -28.99
N MET A 135 -13.07 -1.20 -29.16
CA MET A 135 -12.43 -0.21 -28.28
C MET A 135 -13.18 -0.13 -26.96
N VAL A 136 -12.55 -0.59 -25.88
CA VAL A 136 -13.10 -0.56 -24.53
C VAL A 136 -12.47 0.55 -23.71
N GLU A 137 -13.30 1.21 -22.90
CA GLU A 137 -12.85 2.27 -22.01
C GLU A 137 -12.05 1.67 -20.84
N ARG A 138 -10.89 2.27 -20.55
CA ARG A 138 -10.09 1.97 -19.37
C ARG A 138 -10.51 2.90 -18.24
N LEU A 139 -10.94 2.30 -17.14
CA LEU A 139 -11.37 3.01 -15.95
C LEU A 139 -10.25 3.05 -14.89
N PRO A 140 -10.16 4.13 -14.08
CA PRO A 140 -9.29 4.16 -12.90
C PRO A 140 -9.62 3.02 -11.95
N HIS A 141 -8.59 2.38 -11.40
CA HIS A 141 -8.79 1.25 -10.51
C HIS A 141 -7.71 1.12 -9.44
N ILE A 142 -8.06 0.55 -8.30
CA ILE A 142 -7.13 0.22 -7.21
C ILE A 142 -6.86 -1.28 -7.22
N HIS A 143 -5.60 -1.67 -7.34
CA HIS A 143 -5.12 -3.01 -7.06
C HIS A 143 -4.90 -3.19 -5.56
N ILE A 144 -5.37 -4.31 -5.01
CA ILE A 144 -5.11 -4.73 -3.63
C ILE A 144 -4.59 -6.16 -3.67
N GLY A 145 -3.33 -6.35 -3.31
CA GLY A 145 -2.70 -7.65 -3.13
C GLY A 145 -2.61 -8.02 -1.66
N VAL A 146 -3.10 -9.20 -1.29
CA VAL A 146 -3.08 -9.70 0.09
C VAL A 146 -2.39 -11.05 0.11
N SER A 147 -1.35 -11.22 0.93
CA SER A 147 -0.74 -12.52 1.16
C SER A 147 -1.70 -13.42 1.93
N MET A 148 -1.72 -14.71 1.62
CA MET A 148 -2.45 -15.70 2.42
C MET A 148 -1.73 -16.04 3.74
N GLN A 149 -0.53 -15.51 3.99
CA GLN A 149 0.17 -15.66 5.26
C GLN A 149 -0.53 -14.82 6.33
N ASN A 150 -0.87 -15.45 7.45
CA ASN A 150 -1.28 -14.72 8.65
C ASN A 150 -0.03 -14.32 9.44
N LEU A 151 0.07 -13.05 9.81
CA LEU A 151 1.23 -12.51 10.52
C LEU A 151 1.28 -12.90 11.99
N ARG A 152 0.15 -13.30 12.59
CA ARG A 152 0.04 -13.64 14.03
C ARG A 152 -0.26 -15.11 14.31
N PHE A 153 -0.91 -15.78 13.38
CA PHE A 153 -1.43 -17.14 13.57
C PHE A 153 -0.89 -18.14 12.55
N ALA A 154 -0.89 -19.43 12.92
CA ALA A 154 -0.39 -20.50 12.04
C ALA A 154 -1.29 -20.77 10.82
N THR A 155 -2.55 -20.33 10.87
CA THR A 155 -3.54 -20.57 9.81
C THR A 155 -3.45 -19.52 8.70
N GLN A 156 -4.08 -19.79 7.55
CA GLN A 156 -4.06 -18.86 6.42
C GLN A 156 -4.95 -17.65 6.69
N VAL A 157 -4.58 -16.50 6.15
CA VAL A 157 -5.54 -15.41 5.91
C VAL A 157 -6.57 -15.91 4.90
N SER A 158 -7.84 -15.81 5.26
CA SER A 158 -8.95 -16.25 4.43
C SER A 158 -10.01 -15.15 4.33
N SER A 159 -10.33 -14.78 3.09
CA SER A 159 -11.51 -13.97 2.81
C SER A 159 -12.74 -14.86 2.85
N VAL A 160 -13.86 -14.34 3.32
CA VAL A 160 -15.15 -15.05 3.18
C VAL A 160 -15.46 -15.28 1.70
N ALA A 161 -15.07 -14.37 0.81
CA ALA A 161 -15.22 -14.53 -0.63
C ALA A 161 -14.35 -15.68 -1.19
N SER A 162 -13.12 -15.86 -0.69
CA SER A 162 -12.15 -16.82 -1.25
C SER A 162 -12.50 -18.29 -0.99
N VAL A 163 -13.29 -18.60 0.05
CA VAL A 163 -13.76 -19.96 0.36
C VAL A 163 -14.67 -20.54 -0.75
N TYR A 164 -15.22 -19.67 -1.60
CA TYR A 164 -16.28 -20.00 -2.54
C TYR A 164 -15.89 -19.80 -4.01
N ILE A 165 -14.70 -19.23 -4.29
CA ILE A 165 -14.14 -19.14 -5.65
C ILE A 165 -13.87 -20.56 -6.19
N GLY A 166 -14.56 -20.94 -7.28
CA GLY A 166 -14.37 -22.22 -7.97
C GLY A 166 -15.23 -23.40 -7.47
N ARG A 167 -16.25 -23.18 -6.63
CA ARG A 167 -17.21 -24.23 -6.23
C ARG A 167 -18.61 -23.95 -6.79
N THR A 168 -19.03 -24.74 -7.77
CA THR A 168 -20.26 -24.59 -8.57
C THR A 168 -21.56 -24.59 -7.76
N SER A 169 -21.62 -25.22 -6.58
CA SER A 169 -22.82 -25.21 -5.71
C SER A 169 -22.85 -24.07 -4.67
N LYS A 170 -21.77 -23.28 -4.52
CA LYS A 170 -21.65 -22.20 -3.52
C LYS A 170 -21.36 -20.82 -4.11
N GLY A 171 -21.34 -20.69 -5.44
CA GLY A 171 -21.10 -19.41 -6.14
C GLY A 171 -22.08 -18.31 -5.75
N LYS A 172 -23.36 -18.66 -5.54
CA LYS A 172 -24.42 -17.70 -5.15
C LYS A 172 -24.16 -17.02 -3.80
N THR A 173 -23.60 -17.74 -2.82
CA THR A 173 -23.27 -17.16 -1.51
C THR A 173 -22.06 -16.22 -1.59
N ALA A 174 -21.07 -16.57 -2.44
CA ALA A 174 -19.91 -15.71 -2.70
C ALA A 174 -20.34 -14.40 -3.37
N GLU A 175 -21.23 -14.50 -4.36
CA GLU A 175 -21.79 -13.38 -5.09
C GLU A 175 -22.60 -12.46 -4.16
N ILE A 176 -23.45 -13.03 -3.30
CA ILE A 176 -24.17 -12.27 -2.26
C ILE A 176 -23.20 -11.54 -1.34
N PHE A 177 -22.18 -12.24 -0.83
CA PHE A 177 -21.20 -11.62 0.09
C PHE A 177 -20.45 -10.48 -0.59
N LYS A 178 -19.93 -10.72 -1.80
CA LYS A 178 -19.22 -9.71 -2.58
C LYS A 178 -20.11 -8.50 -2.86
N GLN A 179 -21.34 -8.74 -3.34
CA GLN A 179 -22.31 -7.67 -3.59
C GLN A 179 -22.60 -6.89 -2.30
N THR A 180 -22.76 -7.58 -1.17
CA THR A 180 -22.97 -6.95 0.15
C THR A 180 -21.81 -6.02 0.48
N CYS A 181 -20.56 -6.48 0.38
CA CYS A 181 -19.38 -5.66 0.66
C CYS A 181 -19.25 -4.46 -0.29
N ASP A 182 -19.42 -4.67 -1.60
CA ASP A 182 -19.34 -3.61 -2.59
C ASP A 182 -20.44 -2.55 -2.37
N GLU A 183 -21.67 -2.96 -2.05
CA GLU A 183 -22.78 -2.04 -1.76
C GLU A 183 -22.55 -1.24 -0.47
N ILE A 184 -21.95 -1.83 0.57
CA ILE A 184 -21.57 -1.10 1.79
C ILE A 184 -20.55 -0.01 1.46
N ILE A 185 -19.46 -0.34 0.75
CA ILE A 185 -18.44 0.65 0.37
C ILE A 185 -19.04 1.73 -0.53
N ASN A 186 -19.86 1.34 -1.51
CA ASN A 186 -20.48 2.33 -2.39
C ASN A 186 -21.36 3.32 -1.60
N HIS A 187 -22.10 2.83 -0.62
CA HIS A 187 -22.91 3.69 0.25
C HIS A 187 -22.05 4.58 1.16
N GLU A 188 -21.05 4.03 1.86
CA GLU A 188 -20.19 4.77 2.79
C GLU A 188 -19.41 5.89 2.12
N PHE A 189 -18.92 5.67 0.90
CA PHE A 189 -18.07 6.64 0.18
C PHE A 189 -18.81 7.42 -0.93
N GLY A 190 -20.13 7.22 -1.08
CA GLY A 190 -20.93 7.96 -2.06
C GLY A 190 -20.63 7.62 -3.52
N PHE A 191 -20.27 6.37 -3.79
CA PHE A 191 -20.01 5.87 -5.14
C PHE A 191 -21.30 5.39 -5.82
N SER A 192 -21.30 5.48 -7.15
CA SER A 192 -22.32 4.89 -7.98
C SER A 192 -22.29 3.35 -7.85
N ASN A 193 -23.48 2.80 -7.61
CA ASN A 193 -23.67 1.38 -7.34
C ASN A 193 -23.37 0.55 -8.60
N ALA A 194 -22.21 -0.10 -8.60
CA ALA A 194 -21.52 -0.51 -9.81
C ALA A 194 -21.96 -1.82 -10.46
N VAL A 195 -23.17 -2.29 -10.18
CA VAL A 195 -23.71 -3.39 -10.99
C VAL A 195 -24.40 -2.78 -12.19
N VAL A 196 -23.62 -2.50 -13.24
CA VAL A 196 -24.16 -2.54 -14.60
C VAL A 196 -24.52 -4.00 -14.81
N SER A 197 -25.83 -4.24 -14.86
CA SER A 197 -26.38 -5.57 -15.00
C SER A 197 -25.72 -6.30 -16.17
N ARG A 198 -25.16 -7.49 -15.91
CA ARG A 198 -25.01 -8.52 -16.93
C ARG A 198 -26.36 -8.61 -17.68
N LYS A 199 -26.43 -8.12 -18.92
CA LYS A 199 -27.61 -8.20 -19.81
C LYS A 199 -28.87 -7.44 -19.35
N GLY A 200 -28.77 -6.19 -18.91
CA GLY A 200 -29.96 -5.34 -18.66
C GLY A 200 -30.89 -5.79 -17.52
N LYS A 201 -30.51 -6.79 -16.73
CA LYS A 201 -31.30 -7.29 -15.59
C LYS A 201 -31.18 -6.37 -14.37
N SER A 202 -32.29 -5.76 -13.96
CA SER A 202 -32.35 -4.99 -12.70
C SER A 202 -31.79 -5.80 -11.53
N VAL A 203 -30.73 -5.30 -10.91
CA VAL A 203 -30.13 -5.93 -9.74
C VAL A 203 -30.99 -5.56 -8.54
N LYS A 204 -31.47 -6.57 -7.81
CA LYS A 204 -32.20 -6.33 -6.56
C LYS A 204 -31.20 -5.86 -5.51
N ARG A 205 -31.34 -4.61 -5.09
CA ARG A 205 -30.45 -3.94 -4.13
C ARG A 205 -31.12 -3.86 -2.76
N ASN A 206 -30.31 -3.94 -1.71
CA ASN A 206 -30.78 -3.78 -0.34
C ASN A 206 -30.36 -2.39 0.19
N SER A 207 -30.97 -1.97 1.31
CA SER A 207 -30.47 -0.79 2.03
C SER A 207 -29.11 -1.08 2.67
N CYS A 208 -28.39 -0.02 3.07
CA CYS A 208 -27.12 -0.16 3.78
C CYS A 208 -27.28 -0.98 5.07
N GLU A 209 -28.36 -0.75 5.82
CA GLU A 209 -28.66 -1.47 7.07
C GLU A 209 -28.89 -2.96 6.81
N ALA A 210 -29.62 -3.29 5.74
CA ALA A 210 -29.88 -4.67 5.36
C ALA A 210 -28.59 -5.38 4.87
N ASN A 211 -27.71 -4.66 4.17
CA ASN A 211 -26.39 -5.18 3.80
C ASN A 211 -25.48 -5.37 5.01
N MET A 212 -25.44 -4.42 5.96
CA MET A 212 -24.69 -4.57 7.21
C MET A 212 -25.20 -5.74 8.05
N ALA A 213 -26.52 -5.93 8.16
CA ALA A 213 -27.11 -7.09 8.84
C ALA A 213 -26.74 -8.41 8.14
N THR A 214 -26.66 -8.41 6.82
CA THR A 214 -26.21 -9.56 6.03
C THR A 214 -24.73 -9.84 6.26
N TRP A 215 -23.89 -8.81 6.20
CA TRP A 215 -22.45 -8.90 6.46
C TRP A 215 -22.18 -9.43 7.87
N GLN A 216 -22.92 -8.97 8.88
CA GLN A 216 -22.77 -9.43 10.26
C GLN A 216 -22.96 -10.94 10.41
N LYS A 217 -23.92 -11.54 9.68
CA LYS A 217 -24.10 -13.01 9.66
C LYS A 217 -22.87 -13.74 9.12
N PHE A 218 -22.18 -13.16 8.14
CA PHE A 218 -20.91 -13.70 7.64
C PHE A 218 -19.77 -13.54 8.65
N VAL A 219 -19.73 -12.44 9.40
CA VAL A 219 -18.78 -12.24 10.51
C VAL A 219 -18.98 -13.30 11.59
N GLU A 220 -20.22 -13.51 12.04
CA GLU A 220 -20.54 -14.52 13.04
C GLU A 220 -20.17 -15.93 12.57
N ALA A 221 -20.42 -16.25 11.30
CA ALA A 221 -20.04 -17.53 10.72
C ALA A 221 -18.51 -17.69 10.61
N SER A 222 -17.78 -16.63 10.30
CA SER A 222 -16.31 -16.68 10.16
C SER A 222 -15.62 -16.90 11.51
N ARG A 223 -16.13 -16.27 12.58
CA ARG A 223 -15.62 -16.38 13.96
C ARG A 223 -15.75 -17.78 14.57
N LYS A 224 -16.58 -18.67 14.01
CA LYS A 224 -16.68 -20.07 14.45
C LYS A 224 -15.42 -20.90 14.12
N LYS A 225 -14.53 -20.38 13.27
CA LYS A 225 -13.26 -21.04 12.94
C LYS A 225 -12.18 -20.62 13.93
N SER A 226 -11.42 -21.60 14.43
CA SER A 226 -10.23 -21.34 15.26
C SER A 226 -9.13 -20.71 14.42
N LYS A 227 -8.50 -19.63 14.92
CA LYS A 227 -7.32 -19.00 14.29
C LYS A 227 -6.10 -19.91 14.32
N GLY A 228 -6.20 -21.05 15.00
CA GLY A 228 -5.10 -21.97 15.23
C GLY A 228 -4.19 -21.45 16.32
N ARG A 229 -3.02 -22.08 16.44
CA ARG A 229 -2.01 -21.64 17.40
C ARG A 229 -1.47 -20.27 16.97
N GLU A 230 -1.46 -19.35 17.93
CA GLU A 230 -0.69 -18.12 17.83
C GLU A 230 0.78 -18.50 17.70
N ILE A 231 1.40 -18.13 16.58
CA ILE A 231 2.79 -18.50 16.30
C ILE A 231 3.78 -17.66 17.11
N MET A 232 3.26 -16.72 17.90
CA MET A 232 4.04 -15.81 18.70
C MET A 232 3.44 -15.72 20.12
N LYS A 233 3.86 -16.60 21.05
CA LYS A 233 3.58 -16.44 22.50
C LYS A 233 4.78 -16.00 23.34
N ASP A 234 6.00 -16.15 22.81
CA ASP A 234 7.25 -15.65 23.39
C ASP A 234 8.12 -14.96 22.32
N THR A 235 7.49 -14.50 21.24
CA THR A 235 8.19 -13.96 20.06
C THR A 235 7.29 -13.03 19.26
N ILE A 236 6.49 -12.20 19.94
CA ILE A 236 6.01 -10.95 19.38
C ILE A 236 6.96 -9.87 19.89
N GLU A 237 8.08 -9.65 19.18
CA GLU A 237 8.38 -8.26 18.90
C GLU A 237 7.28 -7.82 17.93
N GLU A 238 6.53 -6.79 18.29
CA GLU A 238 5.39 -6.28 17.53
C GLU A 238 5.73 -6.23 16.04
N ILE A 239 4.99 -6.97 15.21
CA ILE A 239 4.94 -6.65 13.78
C ILE A 239 4.12 -5.36 13.68
N GLU A 240 4.85 -4.24 13.71
CA GLU A 240 4.35 -2.92 13.41
C GLU A 240 3.64 -2.93 12.06
N VAL A 241 2.41 -2.41 12.03
CA VAL A 241 1.84 -1.81 10.82
C VAL A 241 2.91 -0.87 10.28
N SER A 242 3.40 -1.09 9.07
CA SER A 242 4.40 -0.20 8.49
C SER A 242 3.74 1.15 8.18
N LYS A 243 3.70 2.00 9.20
CA LYS A 243 4.30 3.33 9.11
C LYS A 243 5.66 3.20 8.41
N PRO A 244 6.16 4.26 7.75
CA PRO A 244 7.54 4.33 7.27
C PRO A 244 8.48 3.45 8.08
N LYS A 245 9.26 2.52 7.48
CA LYS A 245 10.15 1.62 8.25
C LYS A 245 10.95 2.43 9.27
N ILE A 246 10.58 2.33 10.55
CA ILE A 246 11.31 2.90 11.68
C ILE A 246 12.27 1.81 12.15
N PHE A 247 13.57 2.00 11.92
CA PHE A 247 14.61 1.08 12.40
C PHE A 247 14.74 1.17 13.93
N LYS A 248 13.95 0.39 14.67
CA LYS A 248 14.00 0.31 16.14
C LYS A 248 15.06 -0.67 16.69
N GLY A 249 15.90 -1.24 15.84
CA GLY A 249 17.06 -2.00 16.28
C GLY A 249 18.22 -1.08 16.66
N GLU A 250 18.99 -1.42 17.70
CA GLU A 250 20.35 -0.89 17.77
C GLU A 250 21.11 -1.38 16.53
N VAL A 251 21.35 -0.48 15.58
CA VAL A 251 22.19 -0.79 14.42
C VAL A 251 23.57 -1.09 14.99
N GLU A 252 23.98 -2.36 14.99
CA GLU A 252 25.36 -2.71 15.32
C GLU A 252 26.30 -1.91 14.43
N ALA A 253 27.39 -1.40 15.02
CA ALA A 253 28.36 -0.60 14.28
C ALA A 253 28.88 -1.42 13.09
N ILE A 254 28.47 -1.02 11.88
CA ILE A 254 28.94 -1.65 10.65
C ILE A 254 30.46 -1.48 10.61
N LYS A 255 31.21 -2.58 10.44
CA LYS A 255 32.65 -2.56 10.17
C LYS A 255 32.91 -2.06 8.76
N MET A 256 32.63 -0.78 8.53
CA MET A 256 32.82 -0.07 7.26
C MET A 256 33.44 1.29 7.56
N GLU A 257 34.33 1.74 6.68
CA GLU A 257 34.96 3.05 6.78
C GLU A 257 33.90 4.16 6.77
N ALA A 258 34.05 5.17 7.63
CA ALA A 258 33.02 6.20 7.84
C ALA A 258 32.63 6.91 6.54
N LYS A 259 33.59 7.10 5.63
CA LYS A 259 33.36 7.71 4.31
C LYS A 259 32.44 6.85 3.42
N GLU A 260 32.64 5.54 3.42
CA GLU A 260 31.86 4.58 2.62
C GLU A 260 30.45 4.38 3.20
N PHE A 261 30.35 4.37 4.53
CA PHE A 261 29.09 4.40 5.26
C PHE A 261 28.22 5.60 4.86
N TRP A 262 28.76 6.81 4.94
CA TRP A 262 28.01 8.02 4.63
C TRP A 262 27.66 8.16 3.13
N ALA A 263 28.50 7.66 2.22
CA ALA A 263 28.21 7.66 0.79
C ALA A 263 27.01 6.76 0.43
N THR A 264 26.93 5.58 1.06
CA THR A 264 25.78 4.67 0.90
C THR A 264 24.49 5.31 1.40
N TYR A 265 24.60 6.00 2.54
CA TYR A 265 23.49 6.68 3.16
C TYR A 265 22.92 7.83 2.30
N GLN A 266 23.80 8.69 1.78
CA GLN A 266 23.41 9.79 0.89
C GLN A 266 22.67 9.30 -0.36
N LYS A 267 23.09 8.17 -0.94
CA LYS A 267 22.38 7.56 -2.08
C LYS A 267 20.97 7.11 -1.71
N LYS A 268 20.79 6.48 -0.54
CA LYS A 268 19.49 6.04 -0.03
C LYS A 268 18.56 7.23 0.23
N ALA A 269 19.04 8.27 0.92
CA ALA A 269 18.28 9.49 1.20
C ALA A 269 17.77 10.17 -0.09
N LYS A 270 18.63 10.29 -1.10
CA LYS A 270 18.24 10.83 -2.41
C LYS A 270 17.20 9.98 -3.13
N SER A 271 17.29 8.66 -3.03
CA SER A 271 16.29 7.77 -3.64
C SER A 271 14.91 7.90 -2.97
N VAL A 272 14.89 8.02 -1.65
CA VAL A 272 13.64 8.23 -0.88
C VAL A 272 13.01 9.56 -1.27
N ALA A 273 13.77 10.65 -1.23
CA ALA A 273 13.28 11.98 -1.58
C ALA A 273 12.81 12.08 -3.05
N LYS A 274 13.54 11.45 -3.99
CA LYS A 274 13.13 11.38 -5.40
C LYS A 274 11.82 10.62 -5.61
N ASN A 275 11.53 9.62 -4.78
CA ASN A 275 10.27 8.90 -4.86
C ASN A 275 9.12 9.70 -4.25
N LEU A 276 9.37 10.43 -3.14
CA LEU A 276 8.38 11.35 -2.54
C LEU A 276 8.01 12.50 -3.50
N LEU A 277 8.97 13.02 -4.25
CA LEU A 277 8.74 14.07 -5.27
C LEU A 277 7.87 13.62 -6.44
N LYS A 278 7.87 12.32 -6.80
CA LYS A 278 7.07 11.82 -7.92
C LYS A 278 5.57 11.83 -7.65
N VAL A 279 5.18 11.97 -6.39
CA VAL A 279 3.78 11.99 -5.93
C VAL A 279 3.31 13.43 -5.68
N TYR A 280 4.11 14.42 -6.06
CA TYR A 280 3.96 15.81 -5.64
C TYR A 280 3.83 16.76 -6.84
N ASN A 281 2.73 17.50 -6.90
CA ASN A 281 2.47 18.54 -7.91
C ASN A 281 1.88 19.80 -7.25
N PRO A 282 2.72 20.63 -6.62
CA PRO A 282 2.24 21.72 -5.75
C PRO A 282 1.74 22.95 -6.49
N ASP A 283 0.71 23.57 -5.91
CA ASP A 283 0.28 24.91 -6.28
C ASP A 283 1.07 26.01 -5.52
N GLU A 284 0.73 27.29 -5.72
CA GLU A 284 1.39 28.40 -5.01
C GLU A 284 1.12 28.43 -3.49
N THR A 285 0.06 27.78 -3.03
CA THR A 285 -0.31 27.68 -1.62
C THR A 285 0.56 26.66 -0.92
N ASP A 286 0.80 25.51 -1.56
CA ASP A 286 1.70 24.46 -1.07
C ASP A 286 3.13 24.98 -0.89
N LYS A 287 3.62 25.80 -1.84
CA LYS A 287 4.95 26.44 -1.72
C LYS A 287 5.07 27.40 -0.52
N LYS A 288 3.96 28.02 -0.09
CA LYS A 288 3.93 28.87 1.13
C LYS A 288 3.90 28.02 2.40
N ILE A 289 3.32 26.83 2.34
CA ILE A 289 3.31 25.85 3.43
C ILE A 289 4.71 25.22 3.58
N ASP A 290 5.37 24.89 2.47
CA ASP A 290 6.76 24.39 2.44
C ASP A 290 7.74 25.35 3.11
N ALA A 291 7.59 26.65 2.83
CA ALA A 291 8.40 27.69 3.48
C ALA A 291 8.20 27.72 5.01
N LYS A 292 7.00 27.38 5.50
CA LYS A 292 6.71 27.26 6.94
C LYS A 292 7.34 26.01 7.54
N TYR A 293 7.36 24.87 6.83
CA TYR A 293 8.06 23.66 7.29
C TYR A 293 9.58 23.89 7.40
N ILE A 294 10.20 24.62 6.46
CA ILE A 294 11.61 25.01 6.56
C ILE A 294 11.87 26.00 7.68
N ALA A 295 10.92 26.88 8.00
CA ALA A 295 11.04 27.76 9.15
C ALA A 295 10.93 26.96 10.47
N ALA A 296 9.96 26.03 10.56
CA ALA A 296 9.74 25.18 11.73
C ALA A 296 10.95 24.28 12.04
N LEU A 297 11.65 23.81 11.00
CA LEU A 297 12.93 23.10 11.10
C LEU A 297 14.00 23.79 11.94
N LYS A 298 14.05 25.13 11.90
CA LYS A 298 15.07 25.90 12.63
C LYS A 298 14.79 25.91 14.13
N GLU A 299 13.53 25.76 14.49
CA GLU A 299 13.02 25.79 15.87
C GLU A 299 12.84 24.38 16.46
N LEU A 300 12.83 23.34 15.61
CA LEU A 300 12.61 21.96 16.02
C LEU A 300 13.81 21.39 16.80
N ASP A 301 13.56 20.70 17.91
CA ASP A 301 14.63 20.07 18.69
C ASP A 301 15.30 18.93 17.91
N ALA A 302 16.62 19.04 17.72
CA ALA A 302 17.45 18.08 17.03
C ALA A 302 17.39 16.68 17.64
N SER A 303 17.13 16.53 18.94
CA SER A 303 16.95 15.22 19.59
C SER A 303 15.81 14.42 18.95
N VAL A 304 14.67 15.07 18.73
CA VAL A 304 13.47 14.45 18.14
C VAL A 304 13.78 13.93 16.73
N MET A 305 14.55 14.73 15.99
CA MET A 305 14.93 14.41 14.62
C MET A 305 16.03 13.36 14.52
N ILE A 306 16.98 13.33 15.46
CA ILE A 306 18.10 12.37 15.42
C ILE A 306 17.59 10.95 15.52
N ASP A 307 16.65 10.67 16.43
CA ASP A 307 16.09 9.33 16.57
C ASP A 307 15.36 8.92 15.29
N HIS A 308 14.53 9.80 14.74
CA HIS A 308 13.82 9.52 13.50
C HIS A 308 14.77 9.35 12.29
N ILE A 309 15.82 10.17 12.17
CA ILE A 309 16.84 10.04 11.11
C ILE A 309 17.59 8.72 11.27
N ARG A 310 17.97 8.34 12.49
CA ARG A 310 18.62 7.05 12.74
C ARG A 310 17.71 5.89 12.34
N GLU A 311 16.43 6.02 12.64
CA GLU A 311 15.41 5.02 12.37
C GLU A 311 15.09 4.90 10.88
N GLN A 312 14.82 5.99 10.17
CA GLN A 312 14.49 5.94 8.74
C GLN A 312 15.59 5.31 7.89
N PHE A 313 16.82 5.47 8.37
CA PHE A 313 17.97 5.24 7.53
C PHE A 313 18.94 4.19 8.06
N GLY A 314 18.75 3.71 9.29
CA GLY A 314 19.60 2.70 9.91
C GLY A 314 20.96 3.27 10.31
N ILE A 315 21.00 4.45 10.93
CA ILE A 315 22.27 5.06 11.36
C ILE A 315 22.62 4.61 12.80
N PRO A 316 23.81 4.02 13.04
CA PRO A 316 24.25 3.64 14.37
C PRO A 316 24.37 4.82 15.33
N LYS A 317 24.15 4.58 16.63
CA LYS A 317 24.23 5.59 17.72
C LYS A 317 25.60 6.28 17.80
N ASP A 318 26.68 5.56 17.48
CA ASP A 318 28.05 6.10 17.52
C ASP A 318 28.39 6.98 16.30
N LYS A 319 27.47 7.09 15.33
CA LYS A 319 27.66 7.87 14.11
C LYS A 319 26.93 9.21 14.10
N ILE A 320 25.91 9.39 14.93
CA ILE A 320 25.11 10.62 14.97
C ILE A 320 24.62 10.90 16.39
N ARG A 321 24.73 12.16 16.84
CA ARG A 321 24.29 12.59 18.17
C ARG A 321 23.85 14.05 18.19
N LYS A 322 23.20 14.47 19.26
CA LYS A 322 22.93 15.90 19.51
C LYS A 322 24.17 16.54 20.09
N HIS A 323 24.44 17.79 19.70
CA HIS A 323 25.47 18.59 20.33
C HIS A 323 25.10 18.91 21.78
N GLU A 324 26.09 18.88 22.69
CA GLU A 324 25.86 18.94 24.15
C GLU A 324 25.13 20.21 24.61
N SER A 325 25.35 21.34 23.95
CA SER A 325 24.81 22.65 24.35
C SER A 325 24.07 23.42 23.26
N GLU A 326 24.00 22.90 22.03
CA GLU A 326 23.38 23.60 20.91
C GLU A 326 22.34 22.69 20.24
N ASN A 327 21.29 23.28 19.69
CA ASN A 327 20.27 22.55 18.94
C ASN A 327 20.79 22.12 17.55
N LYS A 328 21.81 21.26 17.53
CA LYS A 328 22.56 20.85 16.33
C LYS A 328 22.83 19.35 16.33
N ILE A 329 22.96 18.79 15.13
CA ILE A 329 23.35 17.41 14.89
C ILE A 329 24.86 17.34 14.73
N GLU A 330 25.48 16.37 15.36
CA GLU A 330 26.87 15.99 15.11
C GLU A 330 26.93 14.64 14.43
N ILE A 331 27.73 14.53 13.36
CA ILE A 331 27.99 13.28 12.64
C ILE A 331 29.45 12.88 12.76
N ASN A 332 29.71 11.60 13.01
CA ASN A 332 31.05 11.05 13.08
C ASN A 332 31.54 10.64 11.69
N GLN A 333 32.56 11.33 11.18
CA GLN A 333 33.15 11.04 9.86
C GLN A 333 34.52 10.35 9.97
N GLY A 334 34.81 9.69 11.11
CA GLY A 334 36.04 8.94 11.35
C GLY A 334 37.04 9.70 12.22
N ALA A 335 37.56 10.85 11.76
CA ALA A 335 38.59 11.59 12.49
C ALA A 335 38.05 12.65 13.47
N LYS A 336 36.86 13.21 13.19
CA LYS A 336 36.22 14.27 13.99
C LYS A 336 34.69 14.20 13.86
N TRP A 337 34.01 14.71 14.88
CA TRP A 337 32.58 15.01 14.83
C TRP A 337 32.36 16.29 14.05
N LYS A 338 31.47 16.26 13.06
CA LYS A 338 31.08 17.44 12.28
C LYS A 338 29.72 17.92 12.74
N LYS A 339 29.68 19.16 13.22
CA LYS A 339 28.48 19.85 13.69
C LYS A 339 27.71 20.49 12.53
N LEU A 340 26.40 20.27 12.48
CA LEU A 340 25.49 20.74 11.44
C LEU A 340 24.16 21.21 12.06
N SER A 341 23.54 22.26 11.49
CA SER A 341 22.12 22.52 11.75
C SER A 341 21.27 21.41 11.13
N LEU A 342 20.01 21.26 11.56
CA LEU A 342 19.08 20.31 10.95
C LEU A 342 18.96 20.54 9.45
N THR A 343 18.76 21.79 9.03
CA THR A 343 18.67 22.15 7.62
C THR A 343 19.95 21.83 6.84
N ASP A 344 21.13 22.12 7.41
CA ASP A 344 22.40 21.79 6.76
C ASP A 344 22.65 20.28 6.67
N PHE A 345 22.12 19.50 7.61
CA PHE A 345 22.16 18.05 7.54
C PHE A 345 21.45 17.52 6.29
N PHE A 346 20.21 17.96 6.03
CA PHE A 346 19.46 17.52 4.85
C PHE A 346 20.03 18.12 3.54
N ILE A 347 20.27 19.42 3.50
CA ILE A 347 20.64 20.10 2.25
C ILE A 347 22.12 19.89 1.92
N LYS A 348 23.03 20.25 2.83
CA LYS A 348 24.47 20.27 2.53
C LYS A 348 25.11 18.90 2.72
N PHE A 349 24.67 18.16 3.73
CA PHE A 349 25.28 16.86 4.03
C PHE A 349 24.61 15.72 3.25
N MET A 350 23.28 15.62 3.21
CA MET A 350 22.61 14.60 2.39
C MET A 350 22.50 14.99 0.91
N GLY A 351 22.72 16.27 0.59
CA GLY A 351 22.72 16.76 -0.78
C GLY A 351 21.32 16.83 -1.39
N LEU A 352 20.30 17.01 -0.55
CA LEU A 352 18.91 17.19 -0.96
C LEU A 352 18.67 18.64 -1.39
N ASN A 353 17.81 18.85 -2.38
CA ASN A 353 17.29 20.19 -2.69
C ASN A 353 16.21 20.63 -1.67
N THR A 354 15.74 21.87 -1.80
CA THR A 354 14.74 22.44 -0.88
C THR A 354 13.45 21.62 -0.82
N ASP A 355 12.93 21.21 -1.97
CA ASP A 355 11.66 20.48 -2.07
C ASP A 355 11.81 19.05 -1.53
N GLU A 356 12.90 18.38 -1.87
CA GLU A 356 13.30 17.08 -1.32
C GLU A 356 13.42 17.13 0.20
N THR A 357 13.97 18.22 0.72
CA THR A 357 14.13 18.43 2.16
C THR A 357 12.77 18.57 2.83
N VAL A 358 11.86 19.38 2.30
CA VAL A 358 10.52 19.56 2.88
C VAL A 358 9.74 18.25 2.92
N ARG A 359 9.75 17.47 1.84
CA ARG A 359 8.99 16.22 1.79
C ARG A 359 9.57 15.16 2.71
N GLN A 360 10.90 15.10 2.81
CA GLN A 360 11.56 14.23 3.79
C GLN A 360 11.15 14.59 5.22
N LEU A 361 10.83 15.86 5.49
CA LEU A 361 10.46 16.36 6.81
C LEU A 361 9.00 16.18 7.13
N GLU A 362 8.10 16.44 6.19
CA GLU A 362 6.69 16.09 6.36
C GLU A 362 6.56 14.62 6.69
N TYR A 363 7.24 13.75 5.94
CA TYR A 363 7.29 12.31 6.19
C TYR A 363 7.88 11.93 7.56
N THR A 364 8.78 12.75 8.08
CA THR A 364 9.42 12.56 9.38
C THR A 364 8.54 13.06 10.54
N LEU A 365 7.70 14.06 10.28
CA LEU A 365 6.87 14.75 11.28
C LEU A 365 5.40 14.30 11.29
N SER A 366 4.95 13.58 10.26
CA SER A 366 3.66 12.88 10.19
C SER A 366 3.70 11.53 10.88
#